data_AF-A0A085M9R1-F1
#
_entry.id   AF-A0A085M9R1-F1
#
_cell.length_a   1.000
_cell.length_b   1.000
_cell.length_c   1.000
_cell.angle_alpha   90.00
_cell.angle_beta   90.00
_cell.angle_gamma   90.00
#
_symmetry.space_group_name_H-M   'P 1'
#
loop_
_entity.id
_entity.type
_entity.pdbx_description
1 polymer ?
#
loop_
_entity_poly.entity_id
_entity_poly.type
_entity_poly.pdbx_seq_one_letter_code
_entity_poly.pdbx_strand_id
1 'polypeptide(L)'
;MASESKLHYDGLLASYRIALMIIAKSGKPYSIGEDLILPATAEILETVLHQPAPTIISKIPLSRRTVQRRIDAVAQDIEATLSGILKNTEFALQGVNAAGE
;
A
#
# COMPACT_ATOMS: atom_id res chain seq x y z
N MET A 1 3.38 4.79 26.72
CA MET A 1 3.05 6.02 25.96
C MET A 1 3.93 6.19 24.71
N ALA A 2 5.22 6.58 24.81
CA ALA A 2 6.04 6.83 23.61
C ALA A 2 6.41 5.59 22.77
N SER A 3 6.56 4.42 23.41
CA SER A 3 6.85 3.15 22.71
C SER A 3 5.66 2.68 21.87
N GLU A 4 4.44 2.82 22.40
CA GLU A 4 3.22 2.33 21.77
C GLU A 4 2.76 3.19 20.59
N SER A 5 2.96 4.52 20.68
CA SER A 5 2.72 5.44 19.56
C SER A 5 3.69 5.20 18.40
N LYS A 6 4.96 4.91 18.70
CA LYS A 6 5.96 4.56 17.69
C LYS A 6 5.60 3.26 16.97
N LEU A 7 5.22 2.21 17.71
CA LEU A 7 4.83 0.92 17.14
C LEU A 7 3.60 1.04 16.23
N HIS A 8 2.63 1.89 16.59
CA HIS A 8 1.48 2.17 15.75
C HIS A 8 1.87 2.86 14.43
N TYR A 9 2.73 3.87 14.49
CA TYR A 9 3.25 4.55 13.30
C TYR A 9 4.03 3.58 12.39
N ASP A 10 4.92 2.78 12.97
CA ASP A 10 5.73 1.80 12.25
C ASP A 10 4.85 0.75 11.56
N GLY A 11 3.78 0.30 12.21
CA GLY A 11 2.79 -0.61 11.62
C GLY A 11 2.02 0.00 10.44
N LEU A 12 1.65 1.28 10.54
CA LEU A 12 1.03 2.00 9.42
C LEU A 12 1.98 2.17 8.24
N LEU A 13 3.25 2.49 8.50
CA LEU A 13 4.29 2.60 7.48
C LEU A 13 4.55 1.26 6.79
N ALA A 14 4.64 0.17 7.57
CA ALA A 14 4.77 -1.18 7.04
C ALA A 14 3.60 -1.55 6.13
N SER A 15 2.37 -1.26 6.55
CA SER A 15 1.16 -1.49 5.74
C SER A 15 1.22 -0.75 4.39
N TYR A 16 1.65 0.52 4.36
CA TYR A 16 1.80 1.27 3.10
C TYR A 16 2.81 0.61 2.16
N ARG A 17 3.98 0.26 2.69
CA ARG A 17 5.07 -0.36 1.90
C ARG A 17 4.64 -1.71 1.33
N ILE A 18 3.97 -2.53 2.14
CA ILE A 18 3.48 -3.84 1.71
C ILE A 18 2.40 -3.69 0.64
N ALA A 19 1.42 -2.78 0.81
CA ALA A 19 0.39 -2.51 -0.19
C ALA A 19 1.02 -2.12 -1.55
N LEU A 20 2.02 -1.23 -1.55
CA LEU A 20 2.75 -0.87 -2.77
C LEU A 20 3.47 -2.07 -3.40
N MET A 21 4.09 -2.95 -2.61
CA MET A 21 4.75 -4.15 -3.12
C MET A 21 3.78 -5.16 -3.75
N ILE A 22 2.59 -5.34 -3.16
CA ILE A 22 1.55 -6.24 -3.68
C ILE A 22 1.17 -5.85 -5.12
N ILE A 23 1.19 -4.56 -5.45
CA ILE A 23 0.56 -4.08 -6.69
C ILE A 23 1.62 -3.64 -7.69
N ALA A 24 2.46 -2.68 -7.31
CA ALA A 24 3.44 -2.12 -8.22
C ALA A 24 4.56 -3.12 -8.56
N LYS A 25 4.90 -4.01 -7.63
CA LYS A 25 5.98 -4.99 -7.86
C LYS A 25 5.49 -6.37 -8.29
N SER A 26 4.33 -6.82 -7.81
CA SER A 26 3.91 -8.22 -7.97
C SER A 26 2.54 -8.43 -8.62
N GLY A 27 1.74 -7.36 -8.83
CA GLY A 27 0.44 -7.43 -9.48
C GLY A 27 -0.55 -8.41 -8.82
N LYS A 28 -0.42 -8.64 -7.51
CA LYS A 28 -1.21 -9.63 -6.76
C LYS A 28 -2.55 -9.06 -6.29
N PRO A 29 -3.55 -9.92 -6.03
CA PRO A 29 -4.82 -9.51 -5.46
C PRO A 29 -4.65 -8.85 -4.10
N TYR A 30 -5.50 -7.88 -3.78
CA TYR A 30 -5.47 -7.16 -2.49
C TYR A 30 -5.71 -8.06 -1.27
N SER A 31 -6.27 -9.26 -1.47
CA SER A 31 -6.52 -10.21 -0.38
C SER A 31 -5.24 -10.91 0.11
N ILE A 32 -4.14 -10.87 -0.66
CA ILE A 32 -2.89 -11.55 -0.27
C ILE A 32 -2.31 -11.03 1.06
N GLY A 33 -2.64 -9.80 1.45
CA GLY A 33 -2.34 -9.24 2.76
C GLY A 33 -2.93 -10.08 3.89
N GLU A 34 -4.24 -10.34 3.83
CA GLU A 34 -4.97 -11.15 4.82
C GLU A 34 -4.71 -12.65 4.67
N ASP A 35 -4.71 -13.15 3.44
CA ASP A 35 -4.69 -14.59 3.15
C ASP A 35 -3.32 -15.23 3.41
N LEU A 36 -2.23 -14.45 3.31
CA LEU A 36 -0.87 -15.01 3.35
C LEU A 36 0.12 -14.17 4.17
N ILE A 37 0.19 -12.85 3.95
CA ILE A 37 1.24 -12.03 4.58
C ILE A 37 1.05 -11.95 6.09
N LEU A 38 -0.18 -11.71 6.57
CA LEU A 38 -0.47 -11.68 8.00
C LEU A 38 -0.20 -13.05 8.68
N PRO A 39 -0.70 -14.19 8.16
CA PRO A 39 -0.33 -15.51 8.69
C PRO A 39 1.18 -15.78 8.70
N ALA A 40 1.88 -15.50 7.60
CA ALA A 40 3.32 -15.72 7.52
C ALA A 40 4.10 -14.84 8.52
N THR A 41 3.64 -13.61 8.74
CA THR A 41 4.23 -12.72 9.74
C THR A 41 3.97 -13.24 11.15
N ALA A 42 2.79 -13.82 11.42
CA ALA A 42 2.48 -14.46 12.70
C ALA A 42 3.44 -15.61 12.99
N GLU A 43 3.60 -16.51 12.01
CA GLU A 43 4.47 -17.68 12.13
C GLU A 43 5.91 -17.26 12.47
N ILE A 44 6.46 -16.25 11.77
CA ILE A 44 7.82 -15.75 12.02
C ILE A 44 7.94 -15.14 13.43
N LEU A 45 6.95 -14.34 13.84
CA LEU A 45 6.95 -13.71 15.16
C LEU A 45 6.93 -14.75 16.28
N GLU A 46 6.12 -15.79 16.15
CA GLU A 46 5.96 -16.82 17.19
C GLU A 46 7.11 -17.84 17.20
N THR A 47 7.55 -18.30 16.01
CA THR A 47 8.56 -19.36 15.90
C THR A 47 9.99 -18.87 15.95
N VAL A 48 10.32 -17.76 15.29
CA VAL A 48 11.70 -17.26 15.17
C VAL A 48 12.01 -16.24 16.25
N LEU A 49 11.06 -15.35 16.52
CA LEU A 49 11.26 -14.22 17.44
C LEU A 49 10.69 -14.46 18.83
N HIS A 50 9.88 -15.51 19.00
CA HIS A 50 9.19 -15.84 20.26
C HIS A 50 8.44 -14.65 20.86
N GLN A 51 7.81 -13.85 19.99
CA GLN A 51 7.04 -12.66 20.34
C GLN A 51 5.54 -12.90 20.13
N PRO A 52 4.66 -12.25 20.92
CA PRO A 52 3.22 -12.37 20.74
C PRO A 52 2.79 -11.71 19.43
N ALA A 53 2.42 -12.52 18.43
CA ALA A 53 1.97 -12.05 17.13
C ALA A 53 0.73 -11.12 17.17
N PRO A 54 -0.32 -11.37 17.98
CA PRO A 54 -1.54 -10.55 17.94
C PRO A 54 -1.29 -9.06 18.20
N THR A 55 -0.35 -8.76 19.08
CA THR A 55 0.00 -7.39 19.48
C THR A 55 0.63 -6.60 18.33
N ILE A 56 1.44 -7.26 17.49
CA ILE A 56 2.16 -6.63 16.38
C ILE A 56 1.29 -6.64 15.12
N ILE A 57 0.65 -7.76 14.81
CA ILE A 57 -0.21 -7.93 13.63
C ILE A 57 -1.37 -6.93 13.62
N SER A 58 -1.99 -6.70 14.78
CA SER A 58 -3.09 -5.73 14.90
C SER A 58 -2.68 -4.29 14.54
N LYS A 59 -1.38 -3.97 14.54
CA LYS A 59 -0.86 -2.64 14.16
C LYS A 59 -0.58 -2.53 12.66
N ILE A 60 -0.65 -3.63 11.91
CA ILE A 60 -0.35 -3.67 10.47
C ILE A 60 -1.67 -3.92 9.71
N PRO A 61 -2.44 -2.86 9.41
CA PRO A 61 -3.74 -3.05 8.78
C PRO A 61 -3.54 -3.42 7.29
N LEU A 62 -3.74 -4.69 6.95
CA LEU A 62 -3.57 -5.23 5.60
C LEU A 62 -4.86 -5.84 5.03
N SER A 63 -6.01 -5.45 5.57
CA SER A 63 -7.28 -5.93 5.04
C SER A 63 -7.46 -5.58 3.57
N ARG A 64 -8.16 -6.42 2.79
CA ARG A 64 -8.43 -6.14 1.37
C ARG A 64 -8.91 -4.69 1.17
N ARG A 65 -9.84 -4.23 2.03
CA ARG A 65 -10.36 -2.85 2.00
C ARG A 65 -9.30 -1.81 2.35
N THR A 66 -8.42 -2.10 3.32
CA THR A 66 -7.34 -1.17 3.70
C THR A 66 -6.32 -1.04 2.58
N VAL A 67 -5.88 -2.17 2.01
CA VAL A 67 -4.96 -2.20 0.89
C VAL A 67 -5.58 -1.42 -0.27
N GLN A 68 -6.84 -1.69 -0.63
CA GLN A 68 -7.54 -0.95 -1.68
C GLN A 68 -7.54 0.57 -1.43
N ARG A 69 -8.01 1.02 -0.25
CA ARG A 69 -8.08 2.45 0.08
C ARG A 69 -6.73 3.16 0.00
N ARG A 70 -5.64 2.49 0.40
CA ARG A 70 -4.30 3.08 0.34
C ARG A 70 -3.83 3.30 -1.09
N ILE A 71 -4.22 2.42 -2.01
CA ILE A 71 -3.93 2.57 -3.43
C ILE A 71 -4.71 3.74 -3.98
N ASP A 72 -6.01 3.79 -3.70
CA ASP A 72 -6.88 4.85 -4.19
C ASP A 72 -6.37 6.21 -3.72
N ALA A 73 -5.91 6.30 -2.46
CA ALA A 73 -5.29 7.51 -1.92
C ALA A 73 -3.99 7.90 -2.64
N VAL A 74 -3.10 6.95 -2.91
CA VAL A 74 -1.86 7.21 -3.67
C VAL A 74 -2.17 7.59 -5.12
N ALA A 75 -3.13 6.93 -5.76
CA ALA A 75 -3.56 7.25 -7.12
C ALA A 75 -4.14 8.68 -7.19
N GLN A 76 -4.99 9.05 -6.23
CA GLN A 76 -5.54 10.40 -6.12
C GLN A 76 -4.47 11.45 -5.89
N ASP A 77 -3.48 11.17 -5.03
CA ASP A 77 -2.37 12.11 -4.77
C ASP A 77 -1.51 12.32 -6.03
N ILE A 78 -1.21 11.24 -6.76
CA ILE A 78 -0.49 11.30 -8.04
C ILE A 78 -1.31 12.08 -9.07
N GLU A 79 -2.61 11.80 -9.20
CA GLU A 79 -3.50 12.49 -10.14
C GLU A 79 -3.59 13.98 -9.82
N ALA A 80 -3.78 14.33 -8.54
CA ALA A 80 -3.84 15.71 -8.08
C ALA A 80 -2.51 16.44 -8.33
N THR A 81 -1.38 15.80 -8.04
CA THR A 81 -0.05 16.34 -8.30
C THR A 81 0.17 16.59 -9.79
N LEU A 82 -0.12 15.59 -10.63
CA LEU A 82 0.03 15.70 -12.07
C LEU A 82 -0.90 16.77 -12.65
N SER A 83 -2.17 16.80 -12.24
CA SER A 83 -3.12 17.85 -12.63
C SER A 83 -2.60 19.23 -12.22
N GLY A 84 -2.01 19.36 -11.03
CA GLY A 84 -1.39 20.60 -10.57
C GLY A 84 -0.24 21.05 -11.46
N ILE A 85 0.62 20.12 -11.87
CA ILE A 85 1.73 20.39 -12.80
C ILE A 85 1.19 20.84 -14.16
N LEU A 86 0.30 20.04 -14.76
CA LEU A 86 -0.24 20.30 -16.11
C LEU A 86 -0.99 21.63 -16.19
N LYS A 87 -1.71 22.04 -15.14
CA LYS A 87 -2.39 23.35 -15.11
C LYS A 87 -1.43 24.54 -15.13
N ASN A 88 -0.17 24.33 -14.74
CA ASN A 88 0.83 25.39 -14.60
C ASN A 88 1.98 25.27 -15.62
N THR A 89 1.88 24.36 -16.60
CA THR A 89 2.89 24.16 -17.62
C THR A 89 2.29 24.23 -19.02
N GLU A 90 3.02 24.81 -19.97
CA GLU A 90 2.68 24.65 -21.39
C GLU A 90 3.18 23.28 -21.86
N PHE A 91 2.28 22.49 -22.45
CA PHE A 91 2.62 21.19 -23.01
C PHE A 91 1.81 20.95 -24.28
N ALA A 92 2.35 20.15 -25.20
CA ALA A 92 1.64 19.70 -26.40
C ALA A 92 1.08 18.30 -26.17
N LEU A 93 -0.19 18.09 -26.52
CA LEU A 93 -0.79 16.76 -26.54
C LEU A 93 -0.60 16.12 -27.90
N GLN A 94 0.02 14.94 -27.94
CA GLN A 94 0.11 14.15 -29.16
C GLN A 94 -1.09 13.19 -29.23
N GLY A 95 -2.06 13.53 -30.08
CA GLY A 95 -3.21 12.66 -30.34
C GLY A 95 -2.78 11.46 -31.20
N VAL A 96 -2.98 10.24 -30.70
CA VAL A 96 -2.90 9.04 -31.52
C VAL A 96 -4.23 8.95 -32.26
N ASN A 97 -4.26 9.39 -33.52
CA ASN A 97 -5.40 9.12 -34.38
C ASN A 97 -5.47 7.60 -34.58
N ALA A 98 -6.49 6.95 -34.03
CA ALA A 98 -6.89 5.63 -34.48
C ALA A 98 -7.31 5.80 -35.95
N ALA A 99 -6.38 5.54 -36.86
CA ALA A 99 -6.68 5.41 -38.26
C ALA A 99 -7.70 4.28 -38.39
N GLY A 100 -8.94 4.64 -38.71
CA GLY A 100 -9.82 3.71 -39.38
C GLY A 100 -9.23 3.46 -40.75
N GLU A 101 -8.74 2.24 -40.98
CA GLU A 101 -9.02 1.37 -42.11
C GLU A 101 -8.68 -0.08 -41.72
#